data_AF-A0A5D4RFY5-F1
#
_entry.id   AF-A0A5D4RFY5-F1
#
_cell.length_a   1.000
_cell.length_b   1.000
_cell.length_c   1.000
_cell.angle_alpha   90.00
_cell.angle_beta   90.00
_cell.angle_gamma   90.00
#
_symmetry.space_group_name_H-M   'P 1'
#
loop_
_entity.id
_entity.type
_entity.pdbx_description
1 polymer ?
#
loop_
_entity_poly.entity_id
_entity_poly.type
_entity_poly.pdbx_seq_one_letter_code
_entity_poly.pdbx_strand_id
1 'polypeptide(L)' 'MRALTLAEIILIIYAMIMLFTSIVTLISEGWVALVFNLVEGKGAIFSGTLILIIIIDAWRVKKRRNLLQKGRLKPGQLF' A
#
# COMPACT_ATOMS: atom_id res chain seq x y z
N MET A 1 -1.65 -15.71 7.24
CA MET A 1 -2.25 -14.36 7.38
C MET A 1 -1.20 -13.37 7.83
N ARG A 2 -0.44 -13.66 8.91
CA ARG A 2 0.65 -12.82 9.42
C ARG A 2 1.65 -12.31 8.38
N ALA A 3 2.13 -13.16 7.47
CA ALA A 3 3.04 -12.72 6.39
C ALA A 3 2.41 -11.72 5.41
N LEU A 4 1.12 -11.88 5.08
CA LEU A 4 0.40 -10.92 4.23
C LEU A 4 0.22 -9.58 4.97
N THR A 5 -0.10 -9.64 6.26
CA THR A 5 -0.21 -8.46 7.12
C THR A 5 1.10 -7.69 7.19
N LEU A 6 2.22 -8.40 7.34
CA LEU A 6 3.54 -7.78 7.39
C LEU A 6 3.88 -7.10 6.07
N ALA A 7 3.62 -7.75 4.94
CA ALA A 7 3.83 -7.16 3.61
C ALA A 7 2.99 -5.89 3.40
N GLU A 8 1.73 -5.91 3.82
CA GLU A 8 0.82 -4.76 3.77
C GLU A 8 1.36 -3.59 4.60
N ILE A 9 1.80 -3.85 5.83
CA ILE A 9 2.41 -2.83 6.71
C ILE A 9 3.66 -2.23 6.09
N ILE A 10 4.55 -3.06 5.53
CA ILE A 10 5.79 -2.60 4.88
C ILE A 10 5.45 -1.68 3.70
N LEU A 11 4.49 -2.06 2.87
CA LEU A 11 4.08 -1.24 1.73
C LEU A 11 3.43 0.09 2.16
N ILE A 12 2.64 0.08 3.23
CA ILE A 12 2.06 1.32 3.80
C ILE A 12 3.18 2.24 4.29
N ILE A 13 4.15 1.72 5.03
CA ILE A 13 5.31 2.50 5.48
C ILE A 13 6.08 3.07 4.29
N TYR A 14 6.31 2.27 3.26
CA TYR A 14 6.99 2.72 2.05
C TYR A 14 6.20 3.83 1.31
N ALA A 15 4.87 3.70 1.22
CA ALA A 15 4.01 4.74 0.67
C ALA A 15 4.06 6.03 1.50
N MET A 16 4.10 5.95 2.83
CA MET A 16 4.27 7.11 3.71
C MET A 16 5.60 7.82 3.49
N ILE A 17 6.69 7.06 3.33
CA ILE A 17 8.00 7.63 3.00
C ILE A 17 7.95 8.38 1.67
N MET A 18 7.34 7.79 0.63
CA MET A 18 7.19 8.46 -0.67
C MET A 18 6.33 9.73 -0.61
N LEU A 19 5.28 9.75 0.21
CA LEU A 19 4.51 10.97 0.45
C LEU A 19 5.36 12.04 1.12
N PHE A 20 6.12 11.66 2.16
CA PHE A 20 7.00 12.59 2.85
C PHE A 20 8.05 13.19 1.92
N THR A 21 8.72 12.36 1.11
CA THR A 21 9.72 12.86 0.15
C THR A 21 9.10 13.75 -0.92
N SER A 22 7.88 13.46 -1.35
CA SER A 22 7.12 14.33 -2.27
C SER A 22 6.80 15.69 -1.65
N ILE A 23 6.41 15.72 -0.37
CA ILE A 23 6.17 16.96 0.38
C ILE A 23 7.47 17.76 0.54
N VAL A 24 8.58 17.10 0.88
CA VAL A 24 9.88 17.78 0.98
C VAL A 24 10.27 18.40 -0.37
N THR A 25 10.19 17.63 -1.45
CA THR A 25 10.49 18.10 -2.82
C THR A 25 9.63 19.32 -3.17
N LEU A 26 8.34 19.28 -2.81
CA LEU A 26 7.43 20.37 -3.05
C LEU A 26 7.84 21.66 -2.31
N ILE A 27 8.27 21.52 -1.05
CA ILE A 27 8.69 22.65 -0.21
C ILE A 27 10.06 23.19 -0.66
N SER A 28 11.01 22.32 -1.00
CA SER A 28 12.38 22.70 -1.30
C SER A 28 12.59 23.19 -2.73
N GLU A 29 11.91 22.56 -3.70
CA GLU A 29 12.16 22.76 -5.14
C GLU A 29 10.93 23.31 -5.88
N GLY A 30 9.77 23.35 -5.21
CA GLY A 30 8.55 23.92 -5.75
C GLY A 30 7.70 22.96 -6.59
N TRP A 31 6.56 23.47 -7.07
CA TRP A 31 5.52 22.68 -7.72
C TRP A 31 5.98 22.03 -9.03
N VAL A 32 6.78 22.73 -9.82
CA VAL A 32 7.26 22.23 -11.13
C VAL A 32 8.21 21.05 -10.94
N ALA A 33 9.15 21.13 -9.99
CA ALA A 33 10.10 20.06 -9.69
C ALA A 33 9.39 18.80 -9.19
N LEU A 34 8.32 18.94 -8.40
CA LEU A 34 7.49 17.80 -7.99
C LEU A 34 6.87 17.09 -9.19
N VAL A 35 6.27 17.84 -10.13
CA VAL A 35 5.62 17.26 -11.32
C VAL A 35 6.63 16.52 -12.19
N PHE A 36 7.81 17.12 -12.42
CA PHE A 36 8.88 16.45 -13.17
C PHE A 36 9.34 15.17 -12.47
N ASN A 37 9.60 15.22 -11.16
CA ASN A 37 9.96 14.03 -10.37
C ASN A 37 8.92 12.91 -10.48
N LEU A 38 7.63 13.25 -10.47
CA LEU A 38 6.54 12.28 -10.63
C LEU A 38 6.53 11.68 -12.04
N VAL A 39 6.74 12.49 -13.08
CA VAL A 39 6.76 12.04 -14.48
C VAL A 39 8.02 11.23 -14.81
N GLU A 40 9.16 11.54 -14.21
CA GLU A 40 10.45 10.84 -14.40
C GLU A 40 10.48 9.41 -13.85
N GLY A 41 9.41 8.97 -13.16
CA GLY A 41 9.22 7.59 -12.76
C GLY A 41 8.81 7.40 -11.32
N LYS A 42 8.95 8.41 -10.46
CA LYS A 42 8.48 8.31 -9.06
C LYS A 42 6.95 8.15 -9.00
N GLY A 43 6.22 8.74 -9.94
CA GLY A 43 4.77 8.58 -10.06
C GLY A 43 4.38 7.14 -10.40
N ALA A 44 5.07 6.50 -11.35
CA ALA A 44 4.82 5.11 -11.71
C ALA A 44 5.10 4.16 -10.53
N ILE A 45 6.18 4.39 -9.80
CA ILE A 45 6.54 3.60 -8.59
C ILE A 45 5.48 3.80 -7.49
N PHE A 46 5.03 5.04 -7.28
CA PHE A 46 4.00 5.36 -6.29
C PHE A 46 2.67 4.67 -6.64
N SER A 47 2.21 4.80 -7.89
CA SER A 47 1.00 4.13 -8.37
C SER A 47 1.12 2.60 -8.29
N GLY A 48 2.25 2.03 -8.69
CA GLY A 48 2.49 0.59 -8.58
C GLY A 48 2.44 0.08 -7.14
N THR A 49 3.00 0.85 -6.20
CA THR A 49 2.95 0.52 -4.76
C THR A 49 1.53 0.52 -4.23
N LEU A 50 0.72 1.53 -4.60
CA LEU A 50 -0.69 1.59 -4.21
C LEU A 50 -1.50 0.42 -4.79
N ILE A 51 -1.26 0.06 -6.05
CA ILE A 51 -1.90 -1.11 -6.68
C ILE A 51 -1.54 -2.39 -5.93
N LEU A 52 -0.27 -2.57 -5.54
CA LEU A 52 0.16 -3.74 -4.76
C LEU A 52 -0.52 -3.82 -3.40
N ILE A 53 -0.69 -2.69 -2.70
CA ILE A 53 -1.42 -2.61 -1.44
C ILE A 53 -2.86 -3.12 -1.63
N ILE A 54 -3.56 -2.62 -2.66
CA ILE A 54 -4.94 -3.02 -2.96
C ILE A 54 -5.04 -4.51 -3.29
N ILE A 55 -4.10 -5.04 -4.08
CA ILE A 55 -4.07 -6.46 -4.43
C ILE A 55 -3.89 -7.34 -3.19
N ILE A 56 -2.96 -6.96 -2.29
CA ILE A 56 -2.70 -7.70 -1.06
C ILE A 56 -3.93 -7.67 -0.14
N ASP A 57 -4.55 -6.51 0.04
CA ASP A 57 -5.77 -6.39 0.84
C ASP A 57 -6.92 -7.23 0.25
N ALA A 58 -7.16 -7.12 -1.05
CA ALA A 58 -8.18 -7.93 -1.74
C ALA A 58 -7.93 -9.44 -1.57
N TRP A 59 -6.68 -9.88 -1.66
CA TRP A 59 -6.32 -11.27 -1.42
C TRP A 59 -6.55 -11.67 0.05
N ARG A 60 -6.21 -10.80 0.99
CA ARG A 60 -6.44 -11.00 2.43
C ARG A 60 -7.91 -11.17 2.75
N VAL A 61 -8.76 -10.30 2.19
CA VAL A 61 -10.22 -10.36 2.33
C VAL A 61 -10.78 -11.63 1.71
N LYS A 62 -10.35 -12.00 0.49
CA LYS A 62 -10.77 -13.24 -0.17
C LYS A 62 -10.40 -14.48 0.64
N LYS A 63 -9.17 -14.53 1.17
CA LYS A 63 -8.71 -15.62 2.04
C LYS A 63 -9.53 -15.72 3.32
N ARG A 64 -9.87 -14.59 3.95
CA ARG A 64 -10.74 -14.54 5.12
C ARG A 64 -12.14 -15.08 4.82
N ARG A 65 -12.77 -14.64 3.72
CA ARG A 65 -14.08 -15.16 3.28
C ARG A 65 -14.07 -16.67 3.07
N ASN A 66 -13.05 -17.19 2.39
CA ASN A 66 -12.91 -18.63 2.17
C ASN A 66 -12.76 -19.43 3.48
N LEU A 67 -12.09 -18.87 4.49
CA LEU A 67 -11.94 -19.54 5.80
C LEU A 67 -13.23 -19.49 6.62
N LEU A 68 -14.00 -18.40 6.53
CA LEU A 68 -15.33 -18.28 7.14
C LEU A 68 -16.32 -19.27 6.51
N GLN A 69 -16.36 -19.37 5.17
CA GLN A 69 -17.23 -20.31 4.46
C GLN A 69 -16.92 -21.77 4.79
N LYS A 70 -15.65 -22.10 5.04
CA LYS A 70 -15.23 -23.45 5.45
C LYS A 70 -15.48 -23.76 6.93
N GLY A 71 -16.12 -22.86 7.69
CA GLY A 71 -16.35 -23.01 9.13
C GLY A 71 -15.07 -23.04 9.98
N ARG A 72 -13.91 -22.72 9.40
CA ARG A 72 -12.60 -22.73 10.08
C ARG A 72 -12.28 -21.41 10.79
N LEU A 73 -13.10 -20.38 10.59
CA LEU A 73 -13.04 -19.11 11.32
C LEU A 73 -14.42 -18.75 11.86
N LYS A 74 -14.47 -18.25 13.10
CA LYS A 74 -15.69 -17.63 13.64
C LYS A 74 -15.82 -16.18 13.16
N PRO A 75 -17.04 -15.69 12.87
CA PRO A 75 -17.26 -14.28 12.58
C PRO A 75 -16.77 -13.43 13.77
N GLY A 76 -15.86 -12.49 13.53
CA GLY A 76 -15.34 -11.58 14.56
C GLY A 76 -13.95 -11.92 15.12
N GLN A 77 -13.35 -13.08 14.81
CA GLN A 77 -11.94 -13.30 15.13
C GLN A 77 -11.05 -12.44 14.21
N LEU A 78 -10.34 -11.49 14.83
CA LEU A 78 -9.14 -10.87 14.27
C LEU A 78 -8.00 -11.91 14.38
N PHE A 79 -7.26 -12.11 13.28
CA PHE A 79 -6.11 -13.01 13.25
C PHE A 79 -4.97 -12.53 14.14
#